data_AF-F9ZJP0-F1
#
_entry.id   AF-F9ZJP0-F1
#
_cell.length_a   1.000
_cell.length_b   1.000
_cell.length_c   1.000
_cell.angle_alpha   90.00
_cell.angle_beta   90.00
_cell.angle_gamma   90.00
#
_symmetry.space_group_name_H-M   'P 1'
#
loop_
_entity.id
_entity.type
_entity.pdbx_description
1 polymer ?
#
loop_
_entity_poly.entity_id
_entity_poly.type
_entity_poly.pdbx_seq_one_letter_code
_entity_poly.pdbx_strand_id
1 'polypeptide(L)'
;MNKEIDDLSSAVTSDQTESAEPTHEATRESAAAWRDGEVEQDLTDALHQSDSSSQGTMASNTVPYNCNSEYFKLLRFGVDSLYLSYQGELFPEVKERLATLKQLAQHPEADQQAQAQYPILGHIFEVKDKGSSIFPYVMEDGAFRISLSRTGKKTPMAYVKLSSRYLCSIKPIEAEKHLRRILDELGVLENSAHVSRIDLCADFVSSENMESWGRDAWITRGKKIDAHAVNEKFTGWSIGLGGKISCRLYNKLLEIHTSGRTDLIPLWREAGWIEGDPVWRIEFQLMRDVLAEHGLISLDSVLANLNGLWSYASTEWLRLTLPNPDDQTRSRWPIHPLWAYISSVDWKTDLNTLSRSFKPERLPEDKRILTLGISSMASFMAKHGITDFDEGLDRYLLALHQHLCICGEFMGLSAGDYLLEKVRLRGKEYNIILNIDEADQKRLEVEKAAKNYRKALEGE
;
A
#
# COMPACT_ATOMS: atom_id res chain seq x y z
N MET A 1 -62.80 -13.65 -13.77
CA MET A 1 -63.21 -14.90 -14.42
C MET A 1 -61.93 -15.70 -14.64
N ASN A 2 -61.70 -16.71 -13.80
CA ASN A 2 -61.04 -18.01 -14.05
C ASN A 2 -60.04 -18.07 -15.23
N LYS A 3 -58.79 -18.52 -15.10
CA LYS A 3 -58.35 -19.84 -14.57
C LYS A 3 -56.79 -19.91 -14.65
N GLU A 4 -56.12 -20.46 -13.64
CA GLU A 4 -55.29 -21.72 -13.65
C GLU A 4 -54.10 -21.68 -14.64
N ILE A 5 -52.81 -21.74 -14.25
CA ILE A 5 -52.05 -22.70 -13.40
C ILE A 5 -52.30 -24.16 -13.76
N ASP A 6 -51.29 -24.75 -14.39
CA ASP A 6 -50.95 -26.18 -14.53
C ASP A 6 -49.51 -26.20 -15.10
N ASP A 7 -48.57 -27.11 -14.85
CA ASP A 7 -48.44 -28.32 -14.01
C ASP A 7 -46.97 -28.78 -14.27
N LEU A 8 -46.11 -29.15 -13.31
CA LEU A 8 -45.66 -30.52 -12.95
C LEU A 8 -44.20 -30.37 -12.41
N SER A 9 -43.82 -30.80 -11.19
CA SER A 9 -43.53 -32.19 -10.74
C SER A 9 -42.40 -32.83 -11.58
N SER A 10 -41.30 -33.42 -11.10
CA SER A 10 -40.88 -34.09 -9.84
C SER A 10 -39.34 -34.24 -9.91
N ALA A 11 -38.57 -33.99 -8.84
CA ALA A 11 -37.98 -34.99 -7.93
C ALA A 11 -37.66 -36.37 -8.54
N VAL A 12 -36.39 -36.80 -8.51
CA VAL A 12 -35.89 -38.05 -7.89
C VAL A 12 -34.35 -38.16 -8.02
N THR A 13 -33.80 -38.76 -6.97
CA THR A 13 -32.44 -39.05 -6.50
C THR A 13 -31.70 -40.22 -7.18
N SER A 14 -30.44 -40.40 -6.75
CA SER A 14 -29.50 -41.55 -6.87
C SER A 14 -28.53 -41.49 -8.07
N ASP A 15 -27.26 -41.89 -8.01
CA ASP A 15 -26.58 -42.87 -7.16
C ASP A 15 -25.06 -42.60 -7.03
N GLN A 16 -24.46 -43.23 -6.00
CA GLN A 16 -23.03 -43.40 -5.79
C GLN A 16 -22.42 -44.39 -6.80
N THR A 17 -21.10 -44.31 -7.05
CA THR A 17 -20.25 -45.49 -7.34
C THR A 17 -18.76 -45.18 -7.17
N GLU A 18 -18.04 -46.18 -6.67
CA GLU A 18 -16.66 -46.20 -6.19
C GLU A 18 -15.59 -46.40 -7.29
N SER A 19 -14.35 -46.05 -6.89
CA SER A 19 -13.07 -46.73 -7.21
C SER A 19 -12.49 -46.71 -8.64
N ALA A 20 -11.22 -46.28 -8.75
CA ALA A 20 -10.10 -47.12 -9.20
C ALA A 20 -8.79 -46.30 -9.32
N GLU A 21 -7.72 -46.77 -8.67
CA GLU A 21 -6.33 -46.44 -9.01
C GLU A 21 -5.95 -46.94 -10.41
N PRO A 22 -4.84 -46.44 -10.98
CA PRO A 22 -3.93 -47.38 -11.62
C PRO A 22 -2.47 -47.16 -11.20
N THR A 23 -1.89 -48.24 -10.69
CA THR A 23 -0.46 -48.55 -10.74
C THR A 23 -0.12 -49.03 -12.16
N HIS A 24 0.96 -48.53 -12.76
CA HIS A 24 1.65 -49.25 -13.83
C HIS A 24 3.17 -49.06 -13.72
N GLU A 25 3.80 -50.19 -13.49
CA GLU A 25 5.23 -50.49 -13.47
C GLU A 25 5.65 -50.96 -14.88
N ALA A 26 6.83 -50.55 -15.37
CA ALA A 26 7.62 -51.26 -16.40
C ALA A 26 9.02 -50.65 -16.62
N THR A 27 9.98 -51.12 -15.81
CA THR A 27 11.27 -51.77 -16.17
C THR A 27 12.04 -51.40 -17.46
N ARG A 28 13.33 -51.04 -17.29
CA ARG A 28 14.57 -51.69 -17.84
C ARG A 28 15.81 -50.80 -17.52
N GLU A 29 16.77 -51.16 -16.66
CA GLU A 29 17.89 -52.13 -16.84
C GLU A 29 18.65 -51.93 -18.18
N SER A 30 19.98 -51.78 -18.30
CA SER A 30 21.15 -52.05 -17.46
C SER A 30 22.40 -51.48 -18.15
N ALA A 31 23.47 -51.13 -17.41
CA ALA A 31 24.86 -51.53 -17.71
C ALA A 31 25.83 -51.02 -16.63
N ALA A 32 26.54 -51.98 -16.03
CA ALA A 32 27.52 -51.83 -14.97
C ALA A 32 28.95 -52.03 -15.50
N ALA A 33 29.90 -51.91 -14.56
CA ALA A 33 31.26 -52.48 -14.56
C ALA A 33 32.40 -51.60 -15.12
N TRP A 34 33.59 -51.48 -14.53
CA TRP A 34 34.23 -51.70 -13.21
C TRP A 34 35.77 -51.59 -13.47
N ARG A 35 36.58 -51.49 -12.39
CA ARG A 35 38.04 -51.78 -12.25
C ARG A 35 39.04 -50.67 -12.59
N ASP A 36 40.17 -50.46 -11.89
CA ASP A 36 40.83 -50.98 -10.67
C ASP A 36 41.88 -49.89 -10.28
N GLY A 37 42.21 -49.61 -9.00
CA GLY A 37 43.30 -50.22 -8.19
C GLY A 37 44.70 -49.69 -8.61
N GLU A 38 45.67 -49.28 -7.77
CA GLU A 38 45.94 -49.34 -6.32
C GLU A 38 47.30 -48.60 -6.05
N VAL A 39 47.68 -48.48 -4.76
CA VAL A 39 49.04 -48.35 -4.15
C VAL A 39 49.49 -46.98 -3.58
N GLU A 40 49.27 -46.87 -2.26
CA GLU A 40 50.15 -46.46 -1.13
C GLU A 40 51.41 -45.57 -1.34
N GLN A 41 51.56 -44.56 -0.46
CA GLN A 41 52.55 -44.60 0.65
C GLN A 41 52.37 -43.45 1.66
N ASP A 42 52.38 -43.85 2.94
CA ASP A 42 52.45 -43.04 4.17
C ASP A 42 53.57 -42.00 4.16
N LEU A 43 53.36 -40.89 4.90
CA LEU A 43 54.32 -40.44 5.91
C LEU A 43 53.63 -39.55 6.98
N THR A 44 54.04 -39.83 8.21
CA THR A 44 53.49 -39.55 9.54
C THR A 44 53.76 -38.15 10.15
N ASP A 45 52.97 -37.87 11.19
CA ASP A 45 53.30 -37.19 12.46
C ASP A 45 53.09 -35.68 12.69
N ALA A 46 52.00 -35.43 13.43
CA ALA A 46 51.92 -34.83 14.78
C ALA A 46 52.34 -33.35 15.01
N LEU A 47 51.38 -32.56 15.53
CA LEU A 47 51.47 -31.99 16.88
C LEU A 47 50.15 -31.37 17.35
N HIS A 48 49.75 -31.77 18.56
CA HIS A 48 48.70 -31.18 19.40
C HIS A 48 48.96 -29.70 19.72
N GLN A 49 47.92 -28.88 19.68
CA GLN A 49 47.54 -28.00 20.80
C GLN A 49 46.13 -27.46 20.62
N SER A 50 45.25 -27.93 21.50
CA SER A 50 43.90 -27.43 21.72
C SER A 50 43.98 -26.14 22.54
N ASP A 51 43.54 -25.02 21.98
CA ASP A 51 43.15 -23.85 22.76
C ASP A 51 41.70 -23.47 22.46
N SER A 52 40.89 -23.71 23.50
CA SER A 52 39.58 -23.11 23.69
C SER A 52 39.72 -21.59 23.84
N SER A 53 39.11 -20.81 22.95
CA SER A 53 38.29 -19.64 23.31
C SER A 53 37.91 -18.82 22.07
N SER A 54 36.62 -18.80 21.76
CA SER A 54 35.99 -17.61 21.21
C SER A 54 34.54 -17.58 21.73
N GLN A 55 34.42 -17.18 23.00
CA GLN A 55 33.16 -16.62 23.48
C GLN A 55 32.82 -15.42 22.58
N GLY A 56 31.83 -15.60 21.70
CA GLY A 56 31.21 -14.49 21.00
C GLY A 56 30.63 -13.53 22.02
N THR A 57 31.07 -12.27 21.97
CA THR A 57 30.56 -11.18 22.78
C THR A 57 29.04 -11.08 22.61
N MET A 58 28.30 -11.04 23.72
CA MET A 58 26.86 -10.77 23.72
C MET A 58 26.56 -9.40 23.09
N ALA A 59 25.51 -9.33 22.27
CA ALA A 59 25.06 -8.11 21.62
C ALA A 59 24.82 -6.98 22.65
N SER A 60 25.61 -5.92 22.53
CA SER A 60 25.48 -4.68 23.30
C SER A 60 24.77 -3.63 22.45
N ASN A 61 23.85 -2.88 23.07
CA ASN A 61 22.98 -1.86 22.47
C ASN A 61 23.72 -0.59 21.98
N THR A 62 24.99 -0.71 21.57
CA THR A 62 25.85 0.44 21.25
C THR A 62 26.56 0.32 19.90
N VAL A 63 26.24 -0.71 19.10
CA VAL A 63 26.79 -0.84 17.74
C VAL A 63 25.85 -0.10 16.78
N PRO A 64 26.33 0.93 16.04
CA PRO A 64 25.51 1.56 15.02
C PRO A 64 25.07 0.53 13.96
N TYR A 65 23.83 0.61 13.48
CA TYR A 65 23.24 -0.33 12.51
C TYR A 65 23.96 -0.41 11.16
N ASN A 66 25.01 0.39 10.94
CA ASN A 66 25.87 0.36 9.77
C ASN A 66 26.94 -0.77 9.81
N CYS A 67 26.98 -1.59 10.87
CA CYS A 67 27.73 -2.83 10.86
C CYS A 67 26.96 -3.90 10.08
N ASN A 68 27.31 -4.05 8.79
CA ASN A 68 26.81 -5.11 7.92
C ASN A 68 27.11 -6.49 8.54
N SER A 69 26.11 -7.16 9.13
CA SER A 69 26.17 -8.61 9.22
C SER A 69 25.78 -9.17 7.85
N GLU A 70 26.43 -10.23 7.37
CA GLU A 70 25.99 -10.95 6.15
C GLU A 70 24.56 -11.49 6.27
N TYR A 71 24.04 -11.55 7.50
CA TYR A 71 22.74 -12.12 7.83
C TYR A 71 21.57 -11.13 7.81
N PHE A 72 21.76 -9.91 8.31
CA PHE A 72 20.72 -8.88 8.44
C PHE A 72 21.29 -7.48 8.22
N LYS A 73 20.63 -6.71 7.35
CA LYS A 73 20.89 -5.29 7.12
C LYS A 73 19.58 -4.52 7.16
N LEU A 74 19.46 -3.62 8.14
CA LEU A 74 18.36 -2.66 8.18
C LEU A 74 18.59 -1.57 7.11
N LEU A 75 17.60 -1.34 6.26
CA LEU A 75 17.67 -0.32 5.21
C LEU A 75 16.91 0.94 5.59
N ARG A 76 15.72 0.79 6.18
CA ARG A 76 14.83 1.90 6.53
C ARG A 76 13.83 1.44 7.60
N PHE A 77 13.32 2.36 8.39
CA PHE A 77 12.11 2.14 9.17
C PHE A 77 11.31 3.45 9.31
N GLY A 78 10.08 3.37 9.81
CA GLY A 78 9.27 4.56 10.05
C GLY A 78 7.77 4.32 9.95
N VAL A 79 7.01 5.42 9.97
CA VAL A 79 5.55 5.36 9.81
C VAL A 79 5.21 5.21 8.32
N ASP A 80 4.69 4.04 7.94
CA ASP A 80 4.31 3.74 6.55
C ASP A 80 2.95 4.30 6.18
N SER A 81 2.02 4.39 7.13
CA SER A 81 0.71 5.01 6.91
C SER A 81 0.17 5.53 8.23
N LEU A 82 -0.50 6.68 8.16
CA LEU A 82 -1.06 7.35 9.33
C LEU A 82 -2.49 7.76 9.04
N TYR A 83 -3.40 7.42 9.94
CA TYR A 83 -4.80 7.78 9.85
C TYR A 83 -5.14 8.67 11.03
N LEU A 84 -5.58 9.89 10.75
CA LEU A 84 -5.88 10.92 11.72
C LEU A 84 -7.37 11.23 11.72
N SER A 85 -7.89 11.64 12.87
CA SER A 85 -9.27 12.07 13.05
C SER A 85 -9.31 13.39 13.78
N TYR A 86 -10.17 14.29 13.29
CA TYR A 86 -10.30 15.65 13.80
C TYR A 86 -11.75 15.90 14.17
N GLN A 87 -11.99 16.28 15.43
CA GLN A 87 -13.30 16.78 15.85
C GLN A 87 -13.44 18.24 15.44
N GLY A 88 -14.68 18.65 15.19
CA GLY A 88 -14.99 19.97 14.68
C GLY A 88 -16.18 19.97 13.73
N GLU A 89 -16.37 21.08 13.04
CA GLU A 89 -17.45 21.27 12.10
C GLU A 89 -16.99 21.98 10.83
N LEU A 90 -17.38 21.44 9.67
CA LEU A 90 -17.16 22.10 8.39
C LEU A 90 -17.94 23.42 8.30
N PHE A 91 -17.36 24.40 7.61
CA PHE A 91 -18.08 25.62 7.26
C PHE A 91 -19.29 25.32 6.36
N PRO A 92 -20.43 26.02 6.52
CA PRO A 92 -21.62 25.80 5.70
C PRO A 92 -21.35 25.88 4.19
N GLU A 93 -20.58 26.89 3.74
CA GLU A 93 -20.20 27.08 2.34
C GLU A 93 -19.34 25.94 1.80
N VAL A 94 -18.49 25.33 2.64
CA VAL A 94 -17.66 24.18 2.25
C VAL A 94 -18.55 22.95 2.06
N LYS A 95 -19.58 22.76 2.90
CA LYS A 95 -20.56 21.67 2.75
C LYS A 95 -21.34 21.80 1.45
N GLU A 96 -21.82 23.00 1.14
CA GLU A 96 -22.53 23.30 -0.11
C GLU A 96 -21.64 23.01 -1.32
N ARG A 97 -20.39 23.52 -1.30
CA ARG A 97 -19.43 23.27 -2.37
C ARG A 97 -19.13 21.77 -2.55
N LEU A 98 -18.91 21.04 -1.47
CA LEU A 98 -18.67 19.58 -1.52
C LEU A 98 -19.90 18.81 -2.03
N ALA A 99 -21.11 19.27 -1.73
CA ALA A 99 -22.33 18.69 -2.27
C ALA A 99 -22.42 18.86 -3.78
N THR A 100 -22.16 20.07 -4.29
CA THR A 100 -22.12 20.35 -5.73
C THR A 100 -21.03 19.55 -6.45
N LEU A 101 -19.80 19.55 -5.92
CA LEU A 101 -18.70 18.80 -6.51
C LEU A 101 -18.96 17.28 -6.51
N LYS A 102 -19.64 16.76 -5.49
CA LYS A 102 -20.06 15.35 -5.48
C LYS A 102 -21.11 15.05 -6.54
N GLN A 103 -22.04 15.97 -6.81
CA GLN A 103 -23.00 15.81 -7.90
C GLN A 103 -22.28 15.80 -9.27
N LEU A 104 -21.31 16.68 -9.47
CA LEU A 104 -20.45 16.65 -10.66
C LEU A 104 -19.72 15.30 -10.79
N ALA A 105 -19.15 14.79 -9.69
CA ALA A 105 -18.47 13.49 -9.68
C ALA A 105 -19.40 12.31 -10.04
N GLN A 106 -20.70 12.44 -9.76
CA GLN A 106 -21.72 11.43 -10.05
C GLN A 106 -22.40 11.63 -11.42
N HIS A 107 -22.09 12.72 -12.13
CA HIS A 107 -22.72 13.04 -13.40
C HIS A 107 -22.40 11.96 -14.45
N PRO A 108 -23.32 11.60 -15.36
CA PRO A 108 -23.01 10.61 -16.41
C PRO A 108 -22.00 11.11 -17.45
N GLU A 109 -21.94 12.43 -17.68
CA GLU A 109 -21.07 13.04 -18.70
C GLU A 109 -19.65 13.30 -18.20
N ALA A 110 -18.67 13.05 -19.07
CA ALA A 110 -17.24 13.05 -18.76
C ALA A 110 -16.68 14.45 -18.44
N ASP A 111 -17.14 15.45 -19.17
CA ASP A 111 -16.79 16.86 -19.00
C ASP A 111 -17.23 17.40 -17.63
N GLN A 112 -18.44 17.04 -17.18
CA GLN A 112 -18.96 17.41 -15.86
C GLN A 112 -18.19 16.69 -14.76
N GLN A 113 -17.96 15.38 -14.91
CA GLN A 113 -17.15 14.61 -13.97
C GLN A 113 -15.73 15.16 -13.83
N ALA A 114 -15.12 15.67 -14.90
CA ALA A 114 -13.75 16.18 -14.88
C ALA A 114 -13.61 17.43 -13.99
N GLN A 115 -14.69 18.19 -13.78
CA GLN A 115 -14.71 19.39 -12.94
C GLN A 115 -14.83 19.10 -11.43
N ALA A 116 -15.05 17.85 -11.03
CA ALA A 116 -15.17 17.45 -9.63
C ALA A 116 -13.83 17.51 -8.87
N GLN A 117 -13.35 18.74 -8.63
CA GLN A 117 -12.05 19.04 -8.06
C GLN A 117 -12.15 20.10 -6.97
N TYR A 118 -11.27 20.00 -5.97
CA TYR A 118 -11.18 20.96 -4.88
C TYR A 118 -9.75 21.49 -4.78
N PRO A 119 -9.42 22.60 -5.46
CA PRO A 119 -8.12 23.26 -5.32
C PRO A 119 -8.00 23.99 -3.99
N ILE A 120 -6.92 23.77 -3.25
CA ILE A 120 -6.65 24.40 -1.95
C ILE A 120 -5.16 24.30 -1.59
N LEU A 121 -4.53 25.42 -1.21
CA LEU A 121 -3.15 25.47 -0.71
C LEU A 121 -2.11 24.70 -1.57
N GLY A 122 -2.23 24.76 -2.90
CA GLY A 122 -1.33 24.07 -3.83
C GLY A 122 -1.68 22.60 -4.11
N HIS A 123 -2.74 22.08 -3.49
CA HIS A 123 -3.33 20.78 -3.82
C HIS A 123 -4.48 20.94 -4.80
N ILE A 124 -4.66 19.94 -5.67
CA ILE A 124 -5.84 19.78 -6.52
C ILE A 124 -6.48 18.44 -6.14
N PHE A 125 -7.35 18.42 -5.14
CA PHE A 125 -7.99 17.17 -4.75
C PHE A 125 -9.04 16.75 -5.77
N GLU A 126 -9.05 15.48 -6.14
CA GLU A 126 -10.19 14.88 -6.84
C GLU A 126 -11.30 14.64 -5.80
N VAL A 127 -12.52 15.09 -6.09
CA VAL A 127 -13.71 14.73 -5.30
C VAL A 127 -14.31 13.44 -5.84
N LYS A 128 -14.49 12.46 -4.96
CA LYS A 128 -15.03 11.13 -5.32
C LYS A 128 -16.56 11.15 -5.45
N ASP A 129 -17.05 10.33 -6.37
CA ASP A 129 -18.47 10.06 -6.61
C ASP A 129 -19.16 9.44 -5.38
N LYS A 130 -18.41 8.66 -4.61
CA LYS A 130 -18.88 7.93 -3.42
C LYS A 130 -18.16 8.38 -2.15
N GLY A 131 -18.94 8.35 -1.07
CA GLY A 131 -18.42 8.51 0.28
C GLY A 131 -17.66 7.27 0.76
N SER A 132 -17.18 7.32 1.99
CA SER A 132 -16.55 6.18 2.66
C SER A 132 -17.17 6.00 4.05
N SER A 133 -17.79 4.84 4.28
CA SER A 133 -18.47 4.53 5.55
C SER A 133 -19.49 5.64 5.90
N ILE A 134 -19.34 6.29 7.05
CA ILE A 134 -20.19 7.38 7.56
C ILE A 134 -19.85 8.76 6.97
N PHE A 135 -18.79 8.87 6.16
CA PHE A 135 -18.35 10.14 5.56
C PHE A 135 -18.92 10.26 4.14
N PRO A 136 -19.89 11.16 3.90
CA PRO A 136 -20.50 11.31 2.59
C PRO A 136 -19.58 11.94 1.55
N TYR A 137 -18.57 12.72 1.95
CA TYR A 137 -17.66 13.40 1.03
C TYR A 137 -16.26 12.82 1.19
N VAL A 138 -15.61 12.52 0.08
CA VAL A 138 -14.22 12.07 0.04
C VAL A 138 -13.49 12.84 -1.03
N MET A 139 -12.34 13.40 -0.68
CA MET A 139 -11.44 14.05 -1.62
C MET A 139 -10.03 13.49 -1.47
N GLU A 140 -9.29 13.39 -2.57
CA GLU A 140 -8.05 12.63 -2.61
C GLU A 140 -7.03 13.17 -3.62
N ASP A 141 -5.77 13.14 -3.20
CA ASP A 141 -4.60 13.30 -4.04
C ASP A 141 -3.50 12.30 -3.63
N GLY A 142 -2.26 12.53 -4.07
CA GLY A 142 -1.12 11.68 -3.75
C GLY A 142 -0.65 11.77 -2.29
N ALA A 143 -1.03 12.82 -1.55
CA ALA A 143 -0.61 13.04 -0.16
C ALA A 143 -1.67 12.56 0.83
N PHE A 144 -2.92 12.98 0.61
CA PHE A 144 -4.01 12.83 1.55
C PHE A 144 -5.24 12.22 0.88
N ARG A 145 -5.92 11.35 1.64
CA ARG A 145 -7.32 10.99 1.39
C ARG A 145 -8.15 11.50 2.55
N ILE A 146 -8.94 12.54 2.31
CA ILE A 146 -9.70 13.27 3.33
C ILE A 146 -11.17 12.88 3.19
N SER A 147 -11.72 12.23 4.22
CA SER A 147 -13.13 11.85 4.32
C SER A 147 -13.81 12.81 5.29
N LEU A 148 -14.86 13.51 4.84
CA LEU A 148 -15.49 14.60 5.58
C LEU A 148 -16.95 14.28 5.91
N SER A 149 -17.37 14.66 7.12
CA SER A 149 -18.72 14.43 7.62
C SER A 149 -19.67 15.57 7.24
N ARG A 150 -20.98 15.29 7.20
CA ARG A 150 -22.01 16.31 6.90
C ARG A 150 -22.29 17.18 8.12
N THR A 151 -22.56 16.53 9.25
CA THR A 151 -22.80 17.15 10.57
C THR A 151 -22.83 16.07 11.64
N GLY A 152 -22.37 16.38 12.84
CA GLY A 152 -22.80 15.66 14.05
C GLY A 152 -21.73 15.51 15.10
N LYS A 153 -22.05 15.91 16.34
CA LYS A 153 -21.20 15.82 17.55
C LYS A 153 -20.59 14.44 17.85
N LYS A 154 -21.09 13.37 17.23
CA LYS A 154 -20.59 11.99 17.43
C LYS A 154 -19.57 11.55 16.38
N THR A 155 -19.46 12.27 15.26
CA THR A 155 -18.61 11.92 14.12
C THR A 155 -17.53 12.97 13.99
N PRO A 156 -16.25 12.59 13.84
CA PRO A 156 -15.23 13.59 13.55
C PRO A 156 -15.58 14.37 12.28
N MET A 157 -15.17 15.63 12.24
CA MET A 157 -15.24 16.48 11.05
C MET A 157 -14.54 15.80 9.88
N ALA A 158 -13.31 15.33 10.13
CA ALA A 158 -12.42 14.78 9.13
C ALA A 158 -11.79 13.47 9.62
N TYR A 159 -11.78 12.48 8.73
CA TYR A 159 -10.97 11.26 8.84
C TYR A 159 -10.01 11.22 7.65
N VAL A 160 -8.71 11.29 7.94
CA VAL A 160 -7.68 11.52 6.92
C VAL A 160 -6.66 10.40 6.93
N LYS A 161 -6.38 9.83 5.75
CA LYS A 161 -5.22 8.97 5.53
C LYS A 161 -4.09 9.79 4.91
N LEU A 162 -2.91 9.73 5.52
CA LEU A 162 -1.66 10.18 4.93
C LEU A 162 -1.04 9.02 4.16
N SER A 163 -0.58 9.27 2.93
CA SER A 163 0.00 8.22 2.09
C SER A 163 1.42 7.87 2.52
N SER A 164 1.79 6.59 2.34
CA SER A 164 3.19 6.11 2.51
C SER A 164 4.18 6.92 1.69
N ARG A 165 3.81 7.30 0.45
CA ARG A 165 4.66 8.11 -0.43
C ARG A 165 5.00 9.45 0.22
N TYR A 166 4.00 10.10 0.80
CA TYR A 166 4.17 11.38 1.43
C TYR A 166 5.02 11.24 2.70
N LEU A 167 4.71 10.28 3.56
CA LEU A 167 5.48 10.00 4.79
C LEU A 167 6.92 9.55 4.52
N CYS A 168 7.25 9.08 3.32
CA CYS A 168 8.65 8.84 2.92
C CYS A 168 9.46 10.12 2.68
N SER A 169 8.78 11.24 2.41
CA SER A 169 9.39 12.54 2.07
C SER A 169 9.33 13.57 3.21
N ILE A 170 8.48 13.35 4.21
CA ILE A 170 8.23 14.32 5.28
C ILE A 170 8.01 13.61 6.62
N LYS A 171 8.43 14.26 7.72
CA LYS A 171 8.18 13.75 9.07
C LYS A 171 6.68 13.79 9.39
N PRO A 172 6.12 12.80 10.13
CA PRO A 172 4.69 12.74 10.43
C PRO A 172 4.10 14.01 11.06
N ILE A 173 4.86 14.69 11.93
CA ILE A 173 4.40 15.93 12.59
C ILE A 173 4.32 17.10 11.61
N GLU A 174 5.25 17.20 10.65
CA GLU A 174 5.22 18.25 9.63
C GLU A 174 4.11 17.98 8.59
N ALA A 175 3.86 16.70 8.31
CA ALA A 175 2.72 16.28 7.49
C ALA A 175 1.37 16.60 8.16
N GLU A 176 1.26 16.44 9.49
CA GLU A 176 0.07 16.86 10.24
C GLU A 176 -0.10 18.38 10.21
N LYS A 177 0.95 19.16 10.43
CA LYS A 177 0.89 20.63 10.34
C LYS A 177 0.42 21.09 8.95
N HIS A 178 0.90 20.43 7.91
CA HIS A 178 0.45 20.70 6.55
C HIS A 178 -1.04 20.38 6.38
N LEU A 179 -1.47 19.20 6.81
CA LEU A 179 -2.87 18.79 6.77
C LEU A 179 -3.77 19.73 7.58
N ARG A 180 -3.34 20.15 8.77
CA ARG A 180 -4.08 21.06 9.65
C ARG A 180 -4.39 22.37 8.94
N ARG A 181 -3.40 22.98 8.26
CA ARG A 181 -3.63 24.19 7.45
C ARG A 181 -4.70 24.00 6.38
N ILE A 182 -4.76 22.82 5.75
CA ILE A 182 -5.81 22.49 4.78
C ILE A 182 -7.16 22.38 5.49
N LEU A 183 -7.23 21.68 6.63
CA LEU A 183 -8.47 21.48 7.37
C LEU A 183 -9.03 22.78 7.99
N ASP A 184 -8.17 23.71 8.40
CA ASP A 184 -8.56 25.01 8.95
C ASP A 184 -9.29 25.89 7.89
N GLU A 185 -9.00 25.70 6.60
CA GLU A 185 -9.75 26.33 5.50
C GLU A 185 -11.10 25.66 5.22
N LEU A 186 -11.31 24.43 5.72
CA LEU A 186 -12.54 23.66 5.50
C LEU A 186 -13.56 23.82 6.63
N GLY A 187 -13.09 24.10 7.85
CA GLY A 187 -13.94 24.17 9.02
C GLY A 187 -13.22 24.56 10.30
N VAL A 188 -13.96 24.53 11.41
CA VAL A 188 -13.44 24.79 12.75
C VAL A 188 -13.00 23.46 13.38
N LEU A 189 -11.74 23.39 13.82
CA LEU A 189 -11.20 22.25 14.55
C LEU A 189 -11.32 22.47 16.06
N GLU A 190 -11.87 21.50 16.78
CA GLU A 190 -12.03 21.57 18.25
C GLU A 190 -10.81 20.97 18.98
N ASN A 191 -10.09 20.04 18.35
CA ASN A 191 -9.09 19.20 19.02
C ASN A 191 -7.75 19.14 18.25
N SER A 192 -6.73 18.62 18.93
CA SER A 192 -5.54 18.07 18.28
C SER A 192 -5.87 16.80 17.49
N ALA A 193 -4.96 16.40 16.59
CA ALA A 193 -5.13 15.21 15.77
C ALA A 193 -5.15 13.94 16.65
N HIS A 194 -6.23 13.16 16.55
CA HIS A 194 -6.31 11.84 17.17
C HIS A 194 -5.85 10.77 16.19
N VAL A 195 -5.02 9.82 16.65
CA VAL A 195 -4.54 8.71 15.81
C VAL A 195 -5.58 7.60 15.78
N SER A 196 -6.16 7.37 14.60
CA SER A 196 -7.11 6.29 14.38
C SER A 196 -6.45 4.98 13.96
N ARG A 197 -5.32 5.06 13.26
CA ARG A 197 -4.46 3.94 12.89
C ARG A 197 -3.05 4.45 12.58
N ILE A 198 -2.05 3.67 12.95
CA ILE A 198 -0.66 3.91 12.59
C ILE A 198 -0.03 2.59 12.13
N ASP A 199 0.71 2.64 11.03
CA ASP A 199 1.44 1.50 10.49
C ASP A 199 2.93 1.77 10.63
N LEU A 200 3.61 0.98 11.45
CA LEU A 200 5.05 1.05 11.68
C LEU A 200 5.73 0.02 10.79
N CYS A 201 6.77 0.39 10.06
CA CYS A 201 7.49 -0.54 9.19
C CYS A 201 9.00 -0.52 9.38
N ALA A 202 9.63 -1.62 8.99
CA ALA A 202 11.08 -1.72 8.79
C ALA A 202 11.36 -2.49 7.48
N ASP A 203 12.19 -1.92 6.63
CA ASP A 203 12.75 -2.51 5.42
C ASP A 203 14.14 -3.06 5.73
N PHE A 204 14.40 -4.28 5.30
CA PHE A 204 15.68 -4.94 5.55
C PHE A 204 16.02 -5.97 4.46
N VAL A 205 17.30 -6.31 4.40
CA VAL A 205 17.81 -7.46 3.65
C VAL A 205 18.20 -8.54 4.65
N SER A 206 17.92 -9.79 4.31
CA SER A 206 18.41 -10.95 5.06
C SER A 206 18.59 -12.14 4.14
N SER A 207 19.59 -12.97 4.44
CA SER A 207 19.82 -14.27 3.80
C SER A 207 18.95 -15.40 4.37
N GLU A 208 18.13 -15.10 5.38
CA GLU A 208 17.22 -16.05 6.02
C GLU A 208 16.16 -16.60 5.06
N ASN A 209 15.90 -17.91 5.11
CA ASN A 209 14.86 -18.55 4.33
C ASN A 209 13.50 -18.44 5.06
N MET A 210 12.78 -17.35 4.81
CA MET A 210 11.51 -17.04 5.48
C MET A 210 10.34 -17.98 5.12
N GLU A 211 10.47 -18.77 4.05
CA GLU A 211 9.49 -19.79 3.66
C GLU A 211 9.57 -21.03 4.57
N SER A 212 10.75 -21.29 5.15
CA SER A 212 11.01 -22.48 5.97
C SER A 212 10.25 -22.50 7.30
N TRP A 213 9.65 -21.38 7.71
CA TRP A 213 9.02 -21.27 9.01
C TRP A 213 7.65 -21.95 9.06
N GLY A 214 7.50 -22.89 9.99
CA GLY A 214 6.20 -23.46 10.32
C GLY A 214 5.28 -22.46 11.02
N ARG A 215 3.96 -22.69 10.93
CA ARG A 215 2.96 -21.86 11.64
C ARG A 215 3.13 -21.89 13.16
N ASP A 216 3.64 -23.01 13.67
CA ASP A 216 3.95 -23.26 15.07
C ASP A 216 5.13 -22.43 15.58
N ALA A 217 6.02 -21.94 14.72
CA ALA A 217 7.08 -21.00 15.09
C ALA A 217 6.55 -19.63 15.54
N TRP A 218 5.35 -19.25 15.08
CA TRP A 218 4.73 -17.96 15.37
C TRP A 218 3.91 -17.99 16.66
N ILE A 219 4.37 -17.27 17.67
CA ILE A 219 3.62 -17.03 18.91
C ILE A 219 2.95 -15.67 18.78
N THR A 220 1.62 -15.65 18.77
CA THR A 220 0.87 -14.42 18.53
C THR A 220 -0.46 -14.38 19.27
N ARG A 221 -0.93 -13.17 19.58
CA ARG A 221 -2.31 -12.91 20.02
C ARG A 221 -3.29 -12.79 18.84
N GLY A 222 -2.78 -12.75 17.61
CA GLY A 222 -3.58 -12.75 16.38
C GLY A 222 -4.22 -14.11 16.12
N LYS A 223 -5.47 -14.11 15.63
CA LYS A 223 -6.21 -15.37 15.39
C LYS A 223 -5.84 -16.07 14.08
N LYS A 224 -5.32 -15.31 13.11
CA LYS A 224 -5.07 -15.79 11.74
C LYS A 224 -3.60 -15.60 11.39
N ILE A 225 -3.00 -16.62 10.80
CA ILE A 225 -1.66 -16.60 10.21
C ILE A 225 -1.86 -17.10 8.79
N ASP A 226 -1.29 -16.43 7.80
CA ASP A 226 -1.38 -16.83 6.39
C ASP A 226 0.00 -16.67 5.75
N ALA A 227 0.41 -17.67 4.97
CA ALA A 227 1.55 -17.57 4.06
C ALA A 227 1.04 -17.23 2.66
N HIS A 228 1.80 -16.43 1.92
CA HIS A 228 1.47 -15.99 0.58
C HIS A 228 2.55 -16.41 -0.41
N ALA A 229 2.10 -16.74 -1.62
CA ALA A 229 2.97 -17.04 -2.75
C ALA A 229 2.36 -16.47 -4.04
N VAL A 230 3.22 -16.12 -4.99
CA VAL A 230 2.86 -15.69 -6.35
C VAL A 230 3.72 -16.48 -7.33
N ASN A 231 3.10 -17.15 -8.30
CA ASN A 231 3.78 -18.04 -9.24
C ASN A 231 4.69 -19.05 -8.52
N GLU A 232 4.14 -19.73 -7.51
CA GLU A 232 4.82 -20.75 -6.70
C GLU A 232 6.03 -20.24 -5.88
N LYS A 233 6.28 -18.94 -5.86
CA LYS A 233 7.33 -18.33 -5.04
C LYS A 233 6.75 -17.67 -3.82
N PHE A 234 7.29 -18.00 -2.65
CA PHE A 234 6.92 -17.37 -1.39
C PHE A 234 7.12 -15.84 -1.44
N THR A 235 6.11 -15.10 -1.00
CA THR A 235 6.10 -13.63 -1.04
C THR A 235 5.91 -12.98 0.32
N GLY A 236 5.49 -13.73 1.34
CA GLY A 236 5.38 -13.19 2.69
C GLY A 236 4.38 -13.89 3.62
N TRP A 237 4.32 -13.38 4.84
CA TRP A 237 3.40 -13.75 5.90
C TRP A 237 2.45 -12.61 6.22
N SER A 238 1.20 -12.95 6.54
CA SER A 238 0.22 -12.05 7.14
C SER A 238 -0.30 -12.63 8.44
N ILE A 239 -0.33 -11.84 9.51
CA ILE A 239 -0.70 -12.28 10.85
C ILE A 239 -1.69 -11.29 11.46
N GLY A 240 -2.81 -11.80 11.97
CA GLY A 240 -3.82 -11.01 12.67
C GLY A 240 -4.62 -10.05 11.78
N LEU A 241 -4.64 -10.25 10.45
CA LEU A 241 -5.39 -9.37 9.53
C LEU A 241 -6.86 -9.21 9.95
N GLY A 242 -7.34 -7.96 9.89
CA GLY A 242 -8.68 -7.58 10.34
C GLY A 242 -8.82 -7.36 11.85
N GLY A 243 -7.77 -7.64 12.63
CA GLY A 243 -7.73 -7.37 14.07
C GLY A 243 -7.37 -5.92 14.43
N LYS A 244 -7.29 -5.66 15.75
CA LYS A 244 -6.83 -4.38 16.30
C LYS A 244 -5.32 -4.15 16.10
N ILE A 245 -4.56 -5.23 15.98
CA ILE A 245 -3.16 -5.24 15.54
C ILE A 245 -3.04 -6.29 14.44
N SER A 246 -2.26 -5.98 13.41
CA SER A 246 -1.88 -6.96 12.39
C SER A 246 -0.44 -6.75 11.94
N CYS A 247 0.23 -7.84 11.55
CA CYS A 247 1.58 -7.81 10.99
C CYS A 247 1.56 -8.31 9.54
N ARG A 248 2.34 -7.66 8.68
CA ARG A 248 2.67 -8.14 7.34
C ARG A 248 4.18 -8.20 7.21
N LEU A 249 4.73 -9.34 6.81
CA LEU A 249 6.13 -9.49 6.43
C LEU A 249 6.17 -9.95 4.98
N TYR A 250 6.68 -9.14 4.06
CA TYR A 250 6.56 -9.42 2.64
C TYR A 250 7.74 -8.92 1.82
N ASN A 251 7.92 -9.50 0.64
CA ASN A 251 8.92 -9.06 -0.32
C ASN A 251 8.49 -7.72 -0.94
N LYS A 252 9.04 -6.64 -0.42
CA LYS A 252 8.73 -5.27 -0.82
C LYS A 252 9.26 -4.95 -2.21
N LEU A 253 10.40 -5.52 -2.58
CA LEU A 253 10.97 -5.34 -3.92
C LEU A 253 10.01 -5.87 -4.99
N LEU A 254 9.42 -7.05 -4.80
CA LEU A 254 8.43 -7.62 -5.71
C LEU A 254 7.15 -6.77 -5.79
N GLU A 255 6.70 -6.24 -4.65
CA GLU A 255 5.53 -5.36 -4.58
C GLU A 255 5.74 -4.09 -5.40
N ILE A 256 6.86 -3.38 -5.22
CA ILE A 256 7.11 -2.12 -5.92
C ILE A 256 7.31 -2.30 -7.43
N HIS A 257 7.83 -3.44 -7.88
CA HIS A 257 7.91 -3.80 -9.30
C HIS A 257 6.53 -3.97 -9.93
N THR A 258 5.58 -4.48 -9.15
CA THR A 258 4.20 -4.68 -9.60
C THR A 258 3.40 -3.39 -9.58
N SER A 259 3.60 -2.56 -8.55
CA SER A 259 2.85 -1.31 -8.36
C SER A 259 3.42 -0.12 -9.13
N GLY A 260 4.68 -0.18 -9.59
CA GLY A 260 5.38 0.93 -10.23
C GLY A 260 5.82 2.02 -9.25
N ARG A 261 5.99 1.67 -7.98
CA ARG A 261 6.36 2.61 -6.89
C ARG A 261 7.86 2.52 -6.60
N THR A 262 8.66 3.01 -7.53
CA THR A 262 10.13 2.92 -7.46
C THR A 262 10.79 4.00 -6.57
N ASP A 263 10.00 4.83 -5.88
CA ASP A 263 10.46 5.92 -5.01
C ASP A 263 11.32 5.47 -3.82
N LEU A 264 11.21 4.20 -3.40
CA LEU A 264 11.99 3.63 -2.30
C LEU A 264 13.40 3.17 -2.73
N ILE A 265 13.62 2.88 -4.02
CA ILE A 265 14.88 2.32 -4.53
C ILE A 265 16.08 3.23 -4.22
N PRO A 266 16.03 4.55 -4.50
CA PRO A 266 17.15 5.44 -4.17
C PRO A 266 17.47 5.47 -2.68
N LEU A 267 16.44 5.39 -1.82
CA LEU A 267 16.61 5.41 -0.36
C LEU A 267 17.29 4.14 0.14
N TRP A 268 16.91 2.98 -0.39
CA TRP A 268 17.58 1.72 -0.07
C TRP A 268 19.03 1.70 -0.55
N ARG A 269 19.31 2.21 -1.76
CA ARG A 269 20.69 2.32 -2.28
C ARG A 269 21.56 3.20 -1.39
N GLU A 270 21.03 4.32 -0.90
CA GLU A 270 21.73 5.21 0.04
C GLU A 270 22.02 4.50 1.38
N ALA A 271 21.11 3.64 1.84
CA ALA A 271 21.31 2.76 3.00
C ALA A 271 22.20 1.53 2.72
N GLY A 272 22.80 1.43 1.53
CA GLY A 272 23.73 0.37 1.16
C GLY A 272 23.07 -0.93 0.69
N TRP A 273 21.86 -0.87 0.13
CA TRP A 273 21.25 -1.98 -0.61
C TRP A 273 22.01 -2.27 -1.91
N ILE A 274 22.21 -3.55 -2.20
CA ILE A 274 22.86 -4.04 -3.42
C ILE A 274 21.76 -4.51 -4.38
N GLU A 275 21.86 -4.10 -5.64
CA GLU A 275 20.89 -4.47 -6.66
C GLU A 275 20.82 -5.98 -6.85
N GLY A 276 19.62 -6.54 -6.81
CA GLY A 276 19.37 -7.98 -6.87
C GLY A 276 18.99 -8.60 -5.52
N ASP A 277 19.40 -8.00 -4.39
CA ASP A 277 19.04 -8.51 -3.07
C ASP A 277 17.53 -8.33 -2.80
N PRO A 278 16.82 -9.34 -2.26
CA PRO A 278 15.43 -9.19 -1.88
C PRO A 278 15.31 -8.21 -0.71
N VAL A 279 14.46 -7.19 -0.87
CA VAL A 279 14.08 -6.29 0.21
C VAL A 279 12.80 -6.78 0.84
N TRP A 280 12.86 -7.10 2.13
CA TRP A 280 11.71 -7.48 2.93
C TRP A 280 11.23 -6.29 3.74
N ARG A 281 9.90 -6.13 3.84
CA ARG A 281 9.27 -5.19 4.75
C ARG A 281 8.49 -5.96 5.80
N ILE A 282 8.75 -5.67 7.06
CA ILE A 282 7.82 -5.97 8.15
C ILE A 282 7.03 -4.71 8.51
N GLU A 283 5.71 -4.85 8.66
CA GLU A 283 4.78 -3.77 8.97
C GLU A 283 3.83 -4.20 10.08
N PHE A 284 3.78 -3.44 11.16
CA PHE A 284 2.79 -3.55 12.23
C PHE A 284 1.76 -2.43 12.10
N GLN A 285 0.52 -2.81 11.81
CA GLN A 285 -0.63 -1.93 11.82
C GLN A 285 -1.27 -1.96 13.21
N LEU A 286 -1.41 -0.80 13.85
CA LEU A 286 -2.06 -0.63 15.15
C LEU A 286 -3.29 0.27 15.01
N MET A 287 -4.45 -0.23 15.44
CA MET A 287 -5.74 0.49 15.43
C MET A 287 -5.94 1.29 16.71
N ARG A 288 -6.82 2.30 16.66
CA ARG A 288 -7.16 3.19 17.78
C ARG A 288 -7.43 2.50 19.11
N ASP A 289 -8.04 1.32 19.11
CA ASP A 289 -8.43 0.62 20.34
C ASP A 289 -7.20 0.23 21.15
N VAL A 290 -6.15 -0.26 20.48
CA VAL A 290 -4.87 -0.62 21.11
C VAL A 290 -4.14 0.62 21.57
N LEU A 291 -4.13 1.67 20.75
CA LEU A 291 -3.48 2.93 21.13
C LEU A 291 -4.14 3.53 22.39
N ALA A 292 -5.47 3.52 22.46
CA ALA A 292 -6.23 4.00 23.60
C ALA A 292 -6.04 3.14 24.86
N GLU A 293 -5.92 1.82 24.73
CA GLU A 293 -5.58 0.90 25.83
C GLU A 293 -4.22 1.27 26.48
N HIS A 294 -3.29 1.84 25.70
CA HIS A 294 -2.02 2.38 26.18
C HIS A 294 -2.05 3.88 26.54
N GLY A 295 -3.22 4.52 26.54
CA GLY A 295 -3.36 5.95 26.82
C GLY A 295 -2.82 6.86 25.72
N LEU A 296 -2.57 6.33 24.52
CA LEU A 296 -2.02 7.06 23.38
C LEU A 296 -3.16 7.45 22.43
N ILE A 297 -3.51 8.73 22.43
CA ILE A 297 -4.63 9.25 21.64
C ILE A 297 -4.16 10.34 20.66
N SER A 298 -3.45 11.35 21.16
CA SER A 298 -2.94 12.44 20.33
C SER A 298 -1.74 11.99 19.49
N LEU A 299 -1.57 12.61 18.33
CA LEU A 299 -0.41 12.34 17.47
C LEU A 299 0.91 12.52 18.21
N ASP A 300 1.08 13.61 18.97
CA ASP A 300 2.31 13.88 19.72
C ASP A 300 2.63 12.75 20.71
N SER A 301 1.61 12.27 21.44
CA SER A 301 1.78 11.17 22.40
C SER A 301 2.19 9.87 21.70
N VAL A 302 1.60 9.56 20.54
CA VAL A 302 1.92 8.36 19.76
C VAL A 302 3.34 8.43 19.20
N LEU A 303 3.73 9.56 18.61
CA LEU A 303 5.06 9.75 18.03
C LEU A 303 6.17 9.73 19.10
N ALA A 304 5.90 10.22 20.30
CA ALA A 304 6.83 10.13 21.43
C ALA A 304 7.05 8.69 21.93
N ASN A 305 6.17 7.75 21.56
CA ASN A 305 6.16 6.37 22.08
C ASN A 305 6.33 5.29 21.00
N LEU A 306 6.83 5.63 19.80
CA LEU A 306 7.00 4.68 18.70
C LEU A 306 7.86 3.46 19.06
N ASN A 307 8.94 3.67 19.82
CA ASN A 307 9.81 2.58 20.27
C ASN A 307 9.07 1.58 21.18
N GLY A 308 8.21 2.08 22.07
CA GLY A 308 7.38 1.24 22.93
C GLY A 308 6.34 0.46 22.14
N LEU A 309 5.69 1.10 21.16
CA LEU A 309 4.73 0.46 20.27
C LEU A 309 5.37 -0.65 19.43
N TRP A 310 6.54 -0.39 18.84
CA TRP A 310 7.30 -1.39 18.10
C TRP A 310 7.68 -2.57 18.99
N SER A 311 8.29 -2.30 20.14
CA SER A 311 8.70 -3.32 21.10
C SER A 311 7.54 -4.20 21.54
N TYR A 312 6.40 -3.60 21.91
CA TYR A 312 5.19 -4.34 22.26
C TYR A 312 4.72 -5.23 21.08
N ALA A 313 4.65 -4.67 19.87
CA ALA A 313 4.19 -5.39 18.69
C ALA A 313 5.10 -6.58 18.34
N SER A 314 6.42 -6.41 18.44
CA SER A 314 7.42 -7.40 18.03
C SER A 314 7.92 -8.33 19.15
N THR A 315 7.45 -8.19 20.39
CA THR A 315 7.88 -9.06 21.49
C THR A 315 6.71 -9.69 22.25
N GLU A 316 5.68 -8.90 22.58
CA GLU A 316 4.54 -9.37 23.37
C GLU A 316 3.35 -9.80 22.52
N TRP A 317 3.07 -9.07 21.45
CA TRP A 317 1.94 -9.37 20.58
C TRP A 317 2.27 -10.42 19.52
N LEU A 318 3.47 -10.35 18.94
CA LEU A 318 3.98 -11.30 17.96
C LEU A 318 5.46 -11.60 18.22
N ARG A 319 5.80 -12.87 18.28
CA ARG A 319 7.17 -13.37 18.40
C ARG A 319 7.38 -14.55 17.46
N LEU A 320 8.45 -14.52 16.68
CA LEU A 320 8.94 -15.69 15.97
C LEU A 320 9.95 -16.44 16.85
N THR A 321 9.75 -17.74 16.99
CA THR A 321 10.57 -18.61 17.83
C THR A 321 11.16 -19.76 17.04
N LEU A 322 12.14 -20.44 17.62
CA LEU A 322 12.64 -21.72 17.12
C LEU A 322 11.84 -22.85 17.79
N PRO A 323 10.97 -23.57 17.06
CA PRO A 323 10.21 -24.68 17.63
C PRO A 323 11.12 -25.73 18.24
N ASN A 324 10.76 -26.19 19.44
CA ASN A 324 11.41 -27.32 20.08
C ASN A 324 10.40 -28.48 20.19
N PRO A 325 10.55 -29.57 19.43
CA PRO A 325 9.66 -30.72 19.49
C PRO A 325 9.57 -31.36 20.89
N ASP A 326 10.62 -31.23 21.70
CA ASP A 326 10.72 -31.83 23.03
C ASP A 326 10.14 -30.94 24.15
N ASP A 327 9.81 -29.67 23.85
CA ASP A 327 9.19 -28.76 24.81
C ASP A 327 7.84 -28.26 24.30
N GLN A 328 6.75 -28.74 24.90
CA GLN A 328 5.40 -28.29 24.57
C GLN A 328 5.12 -26.85 25.07
N THR A 329 5.98 -26.29 25.92
CA THR A 329 5.83 -24.96 26.51
C THR A 329 6.37 -23.88 25.58
N ARG A 330 5.59 -23.51 24.56
CA ARG A 330 5.98 -22.53 23.51
C ARG A 330 6.52 -21.20 24.05
N SER A 331 6.09 -20.74 25.23
CA SER A 331 6.61 -19.50 25.83
C SER A 331 8.11 -19.56 26.13
N ARG A 332 8.67 -20.75 26.37
CA ARG A 332 10.09 -20.97 26.66
C ARG A 332 10.96 -21.09 25.42
N TRP A 333 10.36 -21.23 24.24
CA TRP A 333 11.11 -21.39 23.01
C TRP A 333 12.01 -20.18 22.74
N PRO A 334 13.26 -20.42 22.31
CA PRO A 334 14.19 -19.35 21.95
C PRO A 334 13.63 -18.46 20.85
N ILE A 335 13.97 -17.17 20.89
CA ILE A 335 13.63 -16.22 19.81
C ILE A 335 14.42 -16.57 18.54
N HIS A 336 13.77 -16.46 17.39
CA HIS A 336 14.44 -16.65 16.10
C HIS A 336 15.48 -15.53 15.87
N PRO A 337 16.71 -15.81 15.38
CA PRO A 337 17.76 -14.81 15.21
C PRO A 337 17.32 -13.58 14.39
N LEU A 338 16.72 -13.77 13.22
CA LEU A 338 16.14 -12.65 12.44
C LEU A 338 15.16 -11.80 13.25
N TRP A 339 14.31 -12.45 14.06
CA TRP A 339 13.32 -11.74 14.86
C TRP A 339 13.95 -10.95 16.01
N ALA A 340 15.06 -11.46 16.58
CA ALA A 340 15.85 -10.71 17.54
C ALA A 340 16.34 -9.39 16.92
N TYR A 341 16.89 -9.41 15.71
CA TYR A 341 17.29 -8.19 14.99
C TYR A 341 16.10 -7.24 14.75
N ILE A 342 14.99 -7.75 14.22
CA ILE A 342 13.77 -6.95 13.95
C ILE A 342 13.23 -6.29 15.23
N SER A 343 13.13 -7.06 16.32
CA SER A 343 12.63 -6.55 17.59
C SER A 343 13.56 -5.53 18.26
N SER A 344 14.84 -5.54 17.88
CA SER A 344 15.88 -4.64 18.40
C SER A 344 16.05 -3.34 17.62
N VAL A 345 15.25 -3.11 16.57
CA VAL A 345 15.27 -1.84 15.82
C VAL A 345 14.98 -0.67 16.76
N ASP A 346 15.91 0.28 16.84
CA ASP A 346 15.82 1.45 17.70
C ASP A 346 15.08 2.58 16.98
N TRP A 347 13.89 2.87 17.46
CA TRP A 347 13.05 3.94 16.94
C TRP A 347 13.40 5.33 17.49
N LYS A 348 14.39 5.45 18.37
CA LYS A 348 14.84 6.73 18.92
C LYS A 348 15.88 7.40 18.04
N THR A 349 16.74 6.64 17.37
CA THR A 349 17.79 7.19 16.51
C THR A 349 17.21 7.54 15.13
N ASP A 350 17.30 8.81 14.73
CA ASP A 350 16.83 9.26 13.41
C ASP A 350 17.84 8.85 12.32
N LEU A 351 17.68 7.63 11.79
CA LEU A 351 18.57 7.04 10.78
C LEU A 351 18.00 7.15 9.35
N ASN A 352 16.81 7.73 9.17
CA ASN A 352 16.10 7.64 7.91
C ASN A 352 16.28 8.89 7.05
N THR A 353 17.02 8.77 5.94
CA THR A 353 17.00 9.81 4.91
C THR A 353 15.59 9.96 4.35
N LEU A 354 15.06 11.18 4.34
CA LEU A 354 13.79 11.48 3.69
C LEU A 354 14.00 11.65 2.18
N SER A 355 13.00 11.23 1.40
CA SER A 355 13.00 11.52 -0.03
C SER A 355 13.03 13.03 -0.28
N ARG A 356 13.87 13.46 -1.22
CA ARG A 356 14.18 14.89 -1.46
C ARG A 356 13.05 15.68 -2.09
N SER A 357 12.09 15.02 -2.72
CA SER A 357 10.95 15.72 -3.31
C SER A 357 9.69 14.86 -3.29
N PHE A 358 8.58 15.52 -2.99
CA PHE A 358 7.26 14.95 -3.09
C PHE A 358 6.38 15.83 -3.96
N LYS A 359 5.48 15.15 -4.65
CA LYS A 359 4.56 15.69 -5.64
C LYS A 359 3.18 15.08 -5.35
N PRO A 360 2.14 15.90 -5.09
CA PRO A 360 0.78 15.41 -4.81
C PRO A 360 0.11 14.73 -6.01
N GLU A 361 0.72 14.82 -7.19
CA GLU A 361 0.24 14.20 -8.42
C GLU A 361 0.30 12.66 -8.34
N ARG A 362 -0.77 12.00 -8.77
CA ARG A 362 -0.90 10.53 -8.82
C ARG A 362 -0.62 10.01 -10.23
N LEU A 363 0.57 10.30 -10.72
CA LEU A 363 1.00 9.90 -12.06
C LEU A 363 1.23 8.39 -12.15
N PRO A 364 0.68 7.70 -13.18
CA PRO A 364 1.09 6.35 -13.51
C PRO A 364 2.49 6.34 -14.15
N GLU A 365 3.15 5.18 -14.17
CA GLU A 365 4.39 5.00 -14.93
C GLU A 365 4.12 4.96 -16.45
N ASP A 366 5.02 5.57 -17.23
CA ASP A 366 4.95 5.56 -18.70
C ASP A 366 4.93 4.14 -19.26
N LYS A 367 5.72 3.22 -18.68
CA LYS A 367 5.75 1.82 -19.09
C LYS A 367 4.34 1.21 -19.10
N ARG A 368 3.50 1.50 -18.11
CA ARG A 368 2.13 0.98 -18.03
C ARG A 368 1.26 1.55 -19.15
N ILE A 369 1.36 2.85 -19.43
CA ILE A 369 0.61 3.50 -20.52
C ILE A 369 1.04 2.92 -21.87
N LEU A 370 2.34 2.83 -22.12
CA LEU A 370 2.91 2.31 -23.36
C LEU A 370 2.56 0.84 -23.58
N THR A 371 2.58 0.01 -22.53
CA THR A 371 2.19 -1.40 -22.61
C THR A 371 0.74 -1.54 -23.08
N LEU A 372 -0.19 -0.72 -22.56
CA LEU A 372 -1.58 -0.72 -23.00
C LEU A 372 -1.71 -0.33 -24.49
N GLY A 373 -0.94 0.67 -24.94
CA GLY A 373 -0.89 1.07 -26.34
C GLY A 373 -0.41 -0.08 -27.24
N ILE A 374 0.69 -0.74 -26.87
CA ILE A 374 1.24 -1.89 -27.59
C ILE A 374 0.22 -3.03 -27.65
N SER A 375 -0.43 -3.37 -26.54
CA SER A 375 -1.45 -4.43 -26.50
C SER A 375 -2.66 -4.11 -27.39
N SER A 376 -3.11 -2.85 -27.41
CA SER A 376 -4.20 -2.43 -28.29
C SER A 376 -3.80 -2.52 -29.77
N MET A 377 -2.59 -2.07 -30.13
CA MET A 377 -2.09 -2.10 -31.50
C MET A 377 -1.88 -3.54 -31.97
N ALA A 378 -1.27 -4.40 -31.15
CA ALA A 378 -1.07 -5.82 -31.45
C ALA A 378 -2.40 -6.55 -31.68
N SER A 379 -3.42 -6.26 -30.87
CA SER A 379 -4.76 -6.83 -31.05
C SER A 379 -5.40 -6.40 -32.38
N PHE A 380 -5.23 -5.13 -32.76
CA PHE A 380 -5.72 -4.62 -34.04
C PHE A 380 -4.99 -5.27 -35.22
N MET A 381 -3.65 -5.30 -35.19
CA MET A 381 -2.82 -5.92 -36.22
C MET A 381 -3.18 -7.41 -36.40
N ALA A 382 -3.33 -8.15 -35.30
CA ALA A 382 -3.72 -9.55 -35.33
C ALA A 382 -5.10 -9.77 -35.95
N LYS A 383 -6.10 -8.94 -35.59
CA LYS A 383 -7.45 -8.99 -36.18
C LYS A 383 -7.43 -8.80 -37.70
N HIS A 384 -6.51 -7.98 -38.20
CA HIS A 384 -6.39 -7.65 -39.62
C HIS A 384 -5.32 -8.44 -40.36
N GLY A 385 -4.64 -9.40 -39.71
CA GLY A 385 -3.59 -10.21 -40.32
C GLY A 385 -2.33 -9.42 -40.72
N ILE A 386 -2.06 -8.29 -40.05
CA ILE A 386 -0.93 -7.42 -40.34
C ILE A 386 0.25 -7.83 -39.46
N THR A 387 1.40 -8.09 -40.07
CA THR A 387 2.65 -8.41 -39.35
C THR A 387 3.72 -7.34 -39.51
N ASP A 388 3.59 -6.48 -40.54
CA ASP A 388 4.47 -5.35 -40.76
C ASP A 388 4.17 -4.23 -39.75
N PHE A 389 5.21 -3.72 -39.11
CA PHE A 389 5.06 -2.74 -38.02
C PHE A 389 4.57 -1.39 -38.53
N ASP A 390 5.17 -0.86 -39.60
CA ASP A 390 4.86 0.47 -40.10
C ASP A 390 3.44 0.51 -40.70
N GLU A 391 3.08 -0.51 -41.49
CA GLU A 391 1.71 -0.67 -42.00
C GLU A 391 0.69 -0.83 -40.86
N GLY A 392 1.05 -1.58 -39.82
CA GLY A 392 0.21 -1.78 -38.64
C GLY A 392 -0.04 -0.48 -37.88
N LEU A 393 1.01 0.30 -37.65
CA LEU A 393 0.93 1.58 -36.96
C LEU A 393 0.08 2.59 -37.73
N ASP A 394 0.33 2.76 -39.03
CA ASP A 394 -0.42 3.71 -39.87
C ASP A 394 -1.90 3.39 -39.92
N ARG A 395 -2.26 2.10 -40.15
CA ARG A 395 -3.66 1.68 -40.18
C ARG A 395 -4.33 1.78 -38.82
N TYR A 396 -3.61 1.50 -37.74
CA TYR A 396 -4.12 1.64 -36.38
C TYR A 396 -4.42 3.10 -36.05
N LEU A 397 -3.50 4.03 -36.36
CA LEU A 397 -3.69 5.46 -36.14
C LEU A 397 -4.87 6.01 -36.94
N LEU A 398 -5.01 5.61 -38.20
CA LEU A 398 -6.16 6.00 -39.02
C LEU A 398 -7.48 5.49 -38.44
N ALA A 399 -7.54 4.21 -38.04
CA ALA A 399 -8.73 3.61 -37.43
C ALA A 399 -9.07 4.26 -36.08
N LEU A 400 -8.06 4.58 -35.27
CA LEU A 400 -8.22 5.27 -33.99
C LEU A 400 -8.80 6.67 -34.20
N HIS A 401 -8.26 7.43 -35.16
CA HIS A 401 -8.78 8.75 -35.51
C HIS A 401 -10.24 8.68 -35.98
N GLN A 402 -10.59 7.74 -36.87
CA GLN A 402 -11.98 7.53 -37.31
C GLN A 402 -12.90 7.18 -36.14
N HIS A 403 -12.44 6.32 -35.22
CA HIS A 403 -13.20 5.98 -34.02
C HIS A 403 -13.44 7.21 -33.12
N LEU A 404 -12.42 8.05 -32.92
CA LEU A 404 -12.57 9.31 -32.17
C LEU A 404 -13.57 10.25 -32.84
N CYS A 405 -13.57 10.37 -34.17
CA CYS A 405 -14.58 11.16 -34.89
C CYS A 405 -15.99 10.64 -34.64
N ILE A 406 -16.22 9.33 -34.78
CA ILE A 406 -17.54 8.72 -34.59
C ILE A 406 -18.05 8.93 -33.14
N CYS A 407 -17.17 8.74 -32.15
CA CYS A 407 -17.53 9.00 -30.76
C CYS A 407 -17.81 10.48 -30.50
N GLY A 408 -17.00 11.38 -31.06
CA GLY A 408 -17.19 12.82 -30.96
C GLY A 408 -18.52 13.25 -31.57
N GLU A 409 -18.83 12.81 -32.79
CA GLU A 409 -20.08 13.13 -33.49
C GLU A 409 -21.33 12.72 -32.69
N PHE A 410 -21.31 11.56 -32.05
CA PHE A 410 -22.39 11.10 -31.18
C PHE A 410 -22.66 12.06 -30.01
N MET A 411 -21.62 12.77 -29.55
CA MET A 411 -21.66 13.75 -28.46
C MET A 411 -21.71 15.20 -28.97
N GLY A 412 -21.75 15.44 -30.28
CA GLY A 412 -21.70 16.79 -30.86
C GLY A 412 -20.33 17.47 -30.74
N LEU A 413 -19.25 16.70 -30.62
CA LEU A 413 -17.88 17.16 -30.41
C LEU A 413 -16.97 16.85 -31.61
N SER A 414 -15.90 17.61 -31.77
CA SER A 414 -14.80 17.20 -32.65
C SER A 414 -14.04 16.01 -32.05
N ALA A 415 -13.29 15.26 -32.88
CA ALA A 415 -12.41 14.20 -32.38
C ALA A 415 -11.40 14.71 -31.34
N GLY A 416 -10.89 15.94 -31.55
CA GLY A 416 -9.99 16.60 -30.63
C GLY A 416 -10.65 16.93 -29.30
N ASP A 417 -11.87 17.47 -29.32
CA ASP A 417 -12.61 17.82 -28.10
C ASP A 417 -13.02 16.57 -27.32
N TYR A 418 -13.44 15.50 -28.00
CA TYR A 418 -13.74 14.22 -27.35
C TYR A 418 -12.50 13.64 -26.66
N LEU A 419 -11.34 13.68 -27.31
CA LEU A 419 -10.08 13.26 -26.69
C LEU A 419 -9.73 14.17 -25.49
N LEU A 420 -9.93 15.48 -25.62
CA LEU A 420 -9.68 16.45 -24.55
C LEU A 420 -10.53 16.14 -23.31
N GLU A 421 -11.80 15.73 -23.44
CA GLU A 421 -12.60 15.28 -22.30
C GLU A 421 -11.98 14.10 -21.56
N LYS A 422 -11.46 13.10 -22.29
CA LYS A 422 -10.76 11.97 -21.68
C LYS A 422 -9.47 12.41 -21.00
N VAL A 423 -8.74 13.35 -21.59
CA VAL A 423 -7.54 13.96 -20.98
C VAL A 423 -7.90 14.68 -19.69
N ARG A 424 -8.97 15.49 -19.67
CA ARG A 424 -9.44 16.21 -18.48
C ARG A 424 -9.85 15.26 -17.35
N LEU A 425 -10.53 14.15 -17.67
CA LEU A 425 -10.85 13.10 -16.70
C LEU A 425 -9.59 12.50 -16.07
N ARG A 426 -8.60 12.11 -16.89
CA ARG A 426 -7.33 11.59 -16.39
C ARG A 426 -6.54 12.65 -15.63
N GLY A 427 -6.57 13.89 -16.08
CA GLY A 427 -5.95 15.04 -15.43
C GLY A 427 -6.49 15.28 -14.02
N LYS A 428 -7.80 15.10 -13.83
CA LYS A 428 -8.45 15.09 -12.52
C LYS A 428 -7.94 13.93 -11.66
N GLU A 429 -7.99 12.70 -12.17
CA GLU A 429 -7.55 11.51 -11.44
C GLU A 429 -6.08 11.59 -11.01
N TYR A 430 -5.22 12.13 -11.88
CA TYR A 430 -3.79 12.28 -11.61
C TYR A 430 -3.46 13.55 -10.82
N ASN A 431 -4.45 14.40 -10.53
CA ASN A 431 -4.30 15.67 -9.80
C ASN A 431 -3.33 16.65 -10.49
N ILE A 432 -3.31 16.68 -11.83
CA ILE A 432 -2.32 17.46 -12.62
C ILE A 432 -2.93 18.60 -13.44
N ILE A 433 -4.22 18.52 -13.77
CA ILE A 433 -4.94 19.53 -14.55
C ILE A 433 -6.09 20.03 -13.69
N LEU A 434 -6.19 21.34 -13.52
CA LEU A 434 -7.36 21.99 -12.95
C LEU A 434 -8.37 22.26 -14.07
N ASN A 435 -9.49 21.54 -14.05
CA ASN A 435 -10.54 21.62 -15.08
C ASN A 435 -11.64 22.64 -14.75
N ILE A 436 -11.55 23.32 -13.60
CA ILE A 436 -12.51 24.35 -13.20
C ILE A 436 -12.27 25.58 -14.08
N ASP A 437 -13.36 26.13 -14.63
CA ASP A 437 -13.30 27.40 -15.37
C ASP A 437 -12.84 28.53 -14.42
N GLU A 438 -11.74 29.20 -14.78
CA GLU A 438 -11.21 30.35 -14.03
C GLU A 438 -12.26 31.44 -13.81
N ALA A 439 -13.25 31.54 -14.71
CA ALA A 439 -14.36 32.49 -14.59
C ALA A 439 -15.26 32.17 -13.38
N ASP A 440 -15.54 30.89 -13.12
CA ASP A 440 -16.38 30.47 -11.99
C ASP A 440 -15.62 30.55 -10.68
N GLN A 441 -14.31 30.28 -10.69
CA GLN A 441 -13.44 30.51 -9.54
C GLN A 441 -13.40 31.99 -9.15
N LYS A 442 -13.23 32.91 -10.13
CA LYS A 442 -13.31 34.36 -9.89
C LYS A 442 -14.69 34.78 -9.39
N ARG A 443 -15.77 34.18 -9.90
CA ARG A 443 -17.14 34.49 -9.46
C ARG A 443 -17.35 34.11 -7.99
N LEU A 444 -16.90 32.92 -7.58
CA LEU A 444 -16.93 32.43 -6.20
C LEU A 444 -16.08 33.30 -5.25
N GLU A 445 -14.90 33.75 -5.70
CA GLU A 445 -14.05 34.67 -4.93
C GLU A 445 -14.70 36.04 -4.74
N VAL A 446 -15.33 36.58 -5.79
CA VAL A 446 -16.08 37.85 -5.74
C VAL A 446 -17.30 37.74 -4.83
N GLU A 447 -18.03 36.62 -4.87
CA GLU A 447 -19.16 36.36 -3.99
C GLU A 447 -18.72 36.22 -2.52
N LYS A 448 -17.61 35.53 -2.26
CA LYS A 448 -17.01 35.41 -0.91
C LYS A 448 -16.59 36.79 -0.38
N ALA A 449 -15.94 37.61 -1.20
CA ALA A 449 -15.57 38.98 -0.84
C ALA A 449 -16.81 39.85 -0.56
N ALA A 450 -17.85 39.75 -1.40
CA ALA A 450 -19.09 40.50 -1.22
C ALA A 450 -19.89 40.06 0.02
N LYS A 451 -19.83 38.79 0.40
CA LYS A 451 -20.47 38.24 1.61
C LYS A 451 -19.72 38.68 2.88
N ASN A 452 -18.39 38.67 2.85
CA ASN A 452 -17.55 39.16 3.94
C ASN A 452 -17.71 40.67 4.16
N TYR A 453 -17.82 41.44 3.08
CA TYR A 453 -18.10 42.88 3.15
C TYR A 453 -19.48 43.18 3.76
N ARG A 454 -20.52 42.41 3.39
CA ARG A 454 -21.86 42.54 3.97
C ARG A 454 -21.88 42.22 5.47
N LYS A 455 -21.23 41.13 5.88
CA LYS A 455 -21.07 40.79 7.32
C LYS A 455 -20.33 41.87 8.11
N ALA A 456 -19.29 42.48 7.54
CA ALA A 456 -18.54 43.55 8.19
C ALA A 456 -19.35 44.87 8.33
N LEU A 457 -20.33 45.09 7.45
CA LEU A 457 -21.25 46.23 7.49
C LEU A 457 -22.42 46.04 8.45
N GLU A 458 -22.84 44.79 8.66
CA GLU A 458 -23.98 44.44 9.54
C GLU A 458 -23.60 44.31 11.02
N GLY A 459 -22.31 44.36 11.37
CA GLY A 459 -21.85 44.55 12.75
C GLY A 459 -22.14 43.40 13.71
N GLU A 460 -21.75 42.18 13.35
CA GLU A 460 -21.57 41.06 14.31
C GLU A 460 -20.10 40.85 14.67
#